data_AF-A0A416A3T1-F1
#
_entry.id   AF-A0A416A3T1-F1
#
_cell.length_a   1.000
_cell.length_b   1.000
_cell.length_c   1.000
_cell.angle_alpha   90.00
_cell.angle_beta   90.00
_cell.angle_gamma   90.00
#
_symmetry.space_group_name_H-M   'P 1'
#
loop_
_entity.id
_entity.type
_entity.pdbx_description
1 polymer ?
#
loop_
_entity_poly.entity_id
_entity_poly.type
_entity_poly.pdbx_seq_one_letter_code
_entity_poly.pdbx_strand_id
1 'polypeptide(L)' 'MATKNELEKSKVRKETTAKFFFDMAKLTFAALVLGVAASLLNKDVDAEISNMAIFLFGMGFVGTVAFAMIGYRILK' A
#
# COMPACT_ATOMS: atom_id res chain seq x y z
N MET A 1 -15.67 9.69 32.22
CA MET A 1 -15.09 8.34 32.01
C MET A 1 -15.83 7.75 30.83
N ALA A 2 -15.15 7.34 29.75
CA ALA A 2 -15.85 6.76 28.60
C ALA A 2 -16.48 5.42 29.00
N THR A 3 -17.68 5.14 28.52
CA THR A 3 -18.34 3.86 28.81
C THR A 3 -17.64 2.73 28.05
N LYS A 4 -17.75 1.49 28.54
CA LYS A 4 -17.18 0.30 27.88
C LYS A 4 -17.58 0.23 26.39
N ASN A 5 -18.83 0.59 26.10
CA ASN A 5 -19.39 0.58 24.75
C ASN A 5 -18.75 1.67 23.84
N GLU A 6 -18.43 2.85 24.39
CA GLU A 6 -17.72 3.90 23.65
C GLU A 6 -16.28 3.51 23.32
N LEU A 7 -15.60 2.83 24.25
CA LEU A 7 -14.25 2.32 24.04
C LEU A 7 -14.23 1.25 22.94
N GLU A 8 -15.16 0.29 22.99
CA GLU A 8 -15.30 -0.75 21.95
C GLU A 8 -15.61 -0.14 20.57
N LYS A 9 -16.55 0.81 20.50
CA LYS A 9 -16.86 1.52 19.25
C LYS A 9 -15.65 2.26 18.69
N SER A 10 -14.86 2.90 19.54
CA SER A 10 -13.64 3.60 19.13
C SER A 10 -12.58 2.64 18.58
N LYS A 11 -12.46 1.45 19.19
CA LYS A 11 -11.54 0.39 18.77
C LYS A 11 -11.93 -0.17 17.40
N VAL A 12 -13.21 -0.51 17.21
CA VAL A 12 -13.73 -1.00 15.91
C VAL A 12 -13.51 0.04 14.80
N ARG A 13 -13.65 1.33 15.11
CA ARG A 13 -13.38 2.41 14.15
C ARG A 13 -11.91 2.44 13.74
N LYS A 14 -10.98 2.39 14.71
CA LYS A 14 -9.54 2.34 14.44
C LYS A 14 -9.16 1.12 13.60
N GLU A 15 -9.68 -0.05 13.96
CA GLU A 15 -9.43 -1.30 13.22
C GLU A 15 -9.94 -1.23 11.78
N THR A 16 -11.15 -0.72 11.57
CA THR A 16 -11.73 -0.54 10.23
C THR A 16 -10.89 0.42 9.38
N THR A 17 -10.49 1.56 9.93
CA THR A 17 -9.66 2.53 9.20
C THR A 17 -8.27 1.97 8.89
N ALA A 18 -7.62 1.30 9.85
CA ALA A 18 -6.32 0.69 9.61
C ALA A 18 -6.37 -0.40 8.54
N LYS A 19 -7.43 -1.23 8.55
CA LYS A 19 -7.64 -2.27 7.54
C LYS A 19 -7.75 -1.69 6.14
N PHE A 20 -8.48 -0.59 5.96
CA PHE A 20 -8.55 0.12 4.68
C PHE A 20 -7.17 0.49 4.14
N PHE A 21 -6.30 1.07 4.98
CA PHE A 21 -4.93 1.42 4.58
C PHE A 21 -4.07 0.19 4.27
N PHE A 22 -4.21 -0.90 5.02
CA PHE A 22 -3.51 -2.15 4.70
C PHE A 22 -4.01 -2.78 3.39
N ASP A 23 -5.29 -2.66 3.06
CA ASP A 23 -5.83 -3.12 1.79
C ASP A 23 -5.28 -2.27 0.63
N MET A 24 -5.14 -0.95 0.80
CA MET A 24 -4.46 -0.08 -0.17
C MET A 24 -2.97 -0.42 -0.32
N ALA A 25 -2.26 -0.73 0.77
CA ALA A 25 -0.87 -1.18 0.71
C ALA A 25 -0.74 -2.50 -0.07
N LYS A 26 -1.61 -3.48 0.20
CA LYS A 26 -1.63 -4.75 -0.54
C LYS A 26 -1.95 -4.55 -2.03
N LEU A 27 -2.90 -3.68 -2.35
CA LEU A 27 -3.27 -3.37 -3.73
C LEU A 27 -2.13 -2.71 -4.51
N THR A 28 -1.50 -1.69 -3.92
CA THR A 28 -0.37 -0.98 -4.54
C THR A 28 0.85 -1.88 -4.70
N PHE A 29 1.14 -2.72 -3.70
CA PHE A 29 2.18 -3.75 -3.83
C PHE A 29 1.88 -4.74 -4.96
N ALA A 30 0.65 -5.24 -5.06
CA ALA A 30 0.26 -6.16 -6.13
C ALA A 30 0.42 -5.51 -7.51
N ALA A 31 0.03 -4.25 -7.68
CA ALA A 31 0.22 -3.51 -8.92
C ALA A 31 1.71 -3.36 -9.29
N LEU A 32 2.58 -3.10 -8.32
CA LEU A 32 4.04 -3.05 -8.55
C LEU A 32 4.59 -4.39 -9.01
N VAL A 33 4.23 -5.47 -8.33
CA VAL A 33 4.69 -6.84 -8.69
C VAL A 33 4.21 -7.20 -10.09
N LEU A 34 2.96 -6.91 -10.43
CA LEU A 34 2.41 -7.12 -11.77
C LEU A 34 3.13 -6.28 -12.83
N GLY A 35 3.45 -5.02 -12.52
CA GLY A 35 4.22 -4.15 -13.42
C GLY A 35 5.61 -4.70 -13.71
N VAL A 36 6.33 -5.18 -12.69
CA VAL A 36 7.63 -5.82 -12.85
C VAL A 36 7.50 -7.14 -13.63
N ALA A 37 6.54 -8.00 -13.28
CA ALA A 37 6.33 -9.26 -13.97
C ALA A 37 5.99 -9.06 -15.45
N ALA A 38 5.13 -8.09 -15.77
CA ALA A 38 4.81 -7.73 -17.15
C ALA A 38 6.05 -7.26 -17.91
N SER A 39 6.90 -6.43 -17.29
CA SER A 39 8.15 -5.98 -17.91
C SER A 39 9.12 -7.14 -18.19
N LEU A 40 9.19 -8.16 -17.34
CA LEU A 40 10.06 -9.32 -17.54
C LEU A 40 9.56 -10.28 -18.63
N LEU A 41 8.25 -10.33 -18.86
CA LEU A 41 7.64 -11.22 -19.86
C LEU A 41 7.67 -10.64 -21.27
N ASN A 42 7.74 -9.31 -21.40
CA ASN A 42 7.84 -8.63 -22.69
C ASN A 42 9.27 -8.73 -23.24
N LYS A 43 9.46 -9.62 -24.23
CA LYS A 43 10.77 -9.90 -24.86
C LYS A 43 11.29 -8.78 -25.78
N ASP A 44 10.41 -7.87 -26.20
CA ASP A 44 10.73 -6.74 -27.09
C ASP A 44 11.08 -5.46 -26.31
N VAL A 45 11.20 -5.53 -24.98
CA VAL A 45 11.75 -4.42 -24.21
C VAL A 45 13.27 -4.45 -24.42
N ASP A 46 13.72 -3.77 -25.48
CA ASP A 46 15.11 -3.34 -25.58
C ASP A 46 15.49 -2.69 -24.23
N ALA A 47 16.64 -3.09 -23.68
CA ALA A 47 16.99 -3.03 -22.25
C ALA A 47 17.19 -1.62 -21.66
N GLU A 48 16.38 -0.64 -22.06
CA GLU A 48 16.34 0.71 -21.54
C GLU A 48 15.06 0.91 -20.72
N ILE A 49 15.16 0.71 -19.41
CA ILE A 49 14.09 1.10 -18.49
C ILE A 49 14.04 2.63 -18.47
N SER A 50 12.96 3.20 -19.00
CA SER A 50 12.74 4.65 -18.98
C SER A 50 12.81 5.22 -17.56
N ASN A 51 13.43 6.39 -17.41
CA ASN A 51 13.44 7.16 -16.16
C ASN A 51 12.03 7.33 -15.55
N MET A 52 11.00 7.42 -16.40
CA MET A 52 9.61 7.49 -15.97
C MET A 52 9.14 6.19 -15.29
N ALA A 53 9.51 5.02 -15.81
CA ALA A 53 9.16 3.74 -15.22
C ALA A 53 9.83 3.55 -13.86
N ILE A 54 11.11 3.92 -13.73
CA ILE A 54 11.83 3.92 -12.44
C ILE A 54 11.17 4.85 -11.44
N PHE A 55 10.80 6.07 -11.87
CA PHE A 55 10.12 7.04 -11.02
C PHE A 55 8.76 6.52 -10.53
N LEU A 56 7.94 5.95 -11.41
CA LEU A 56 6.64 5.38 -11.06
C LEU A 56 6.77 4.18 -10.12
N PHE A 57 7.76 3.31 -10.35
CA PHE A 57 8.05 2.20 -9.45
C PHE A 57 8.45 2.70 -8.05
N GLY A 58 9.36 3.68 -7.98
CA GLY A 58 9.79 4.29 -6.72
C GLY A 58 8.65 4.97 -5.97
N MET A 59 7.84 5.77 -6.67
CA MET A 59 6.64 6.40 -6.11
C MET A 59 5.62 5.38 -5.59
N GLY A 60 5.36 4.32 -6.36
CA GLY A 60 4.44 3.26 -5.94
C GLY A 60 4.97 2.51 -4.72
N PHE A 61 6.28 2.25 -4.65
CA PHE A 61 6.91 1.61 -3.49
C PHE A 61 6.81 2.47 -2.24
N VAL A 62 7.15 3.76 -2.34
CA VAL A 62 6.99 4.73 -1.26
C VAL A 62 5.52 4.81 -0.81
N GLY A 63 4.57 4.86 -1.74
CA GLY A 63 3.13 4.87 -1.45
C GLY A 63 2.67 3.62 -0.71
N THR A 64 3.14 2.43 -1.13
CA THR A 64 2.86 1.15 -0.48
C THR A 64 3.30 1.18 0.99
N VAL A 65 4.55 1.59 1.25
CA VAL A 65 5.10 1.70 2.61
C VAL A 65 4.35 2.75 3.42
N ALA A 66 4.02 3.91 2.82
CA ALA A 66 3.27 4.96 3.47
C ALA A 66 1.89 4.47 3.94
N PHE A 67 1.14 3.78 3.09
CA PHE A 67 -0.15 3.20 3.47
C PHE A 67 -0.01 2.17 4.61
N ALA A 68 0.98 1.28 4.54
CA ALA A 68 1.24 0.33 5.62
C ALA A 68 1.59 1.05 6.95
N MET A 69 2.42 2.09 6.89
CA MET A 69 2.81 2.88 8.06
C MET A 69 1.64 3.65 8.67
N ILE A 70 0.73 4.19 7.84
CA ILE A 70 -0.50 4.85 8.31
C ILE A 70 -1.39 3.83 9.02
N GLY A 71 -1.63 2.66 8.42
CA GLY A 71 -2.40 1.58 9.05
C GLY A 71 -1.82 1.16 10.41
N TYR A 72 -0.49 0.97 10.47
CA TYR A 72 0.22 0.64 11.71
C TYR A 72 0.05 1.73 12.78
N ARG A 73 0.21 3.01 12.42
CA ARG A 73 0.06 4.13 13.36
C ARG A 73 -1.36 4.32 13.88
N ILE A 74 -2.39 3.90 13.14
CA ILE A 74 -3.80 3.98 13.59
C ILE A 74 -4.10 2.91 14.64
N LEU A 75 -3.49 1.72 14.52
CA LEU A 75 -3.65 0.62 15.48
C LEU A 75 -2.82 0.79 16.74
N LYS A 76 -1.66 1.43 16.62
CA LYS A 76 -0.81 1.80 17.75
C LYS A 76 -1.48 2.84 18.65
#